data_AF-A0A7J3U7I2-F1
#
_entry.id   AF-A0A7J3U7I2-F1
#
_cell.length_a   1.000
_cell.length_b   1.000
_cell.length_c   1.000
_cell.angle_alpha   90.00
_cell.angle_beta   90.00
_cell.angle_gamma   90.00
#
_symmetry.space_group_name_H-M   'P 1'
#
loop_
_entity.id
_entity.type
_entity.pdbx_description
1 polymer ?
#
loop_
_entity_poly.entity_id
_entity_poly.type
_entity_poly.pdbx_seq_one_letter_code
_entity_poly.pdbx_strand_id
1 'polypeptide(L)'
;MYVIRTKKRDELINYLREKGIGCGIHYPIPLHLQPAYKHLGLKKGDYPVSEKLAGEILSIPVYPELTDEQLNYIVDTIKQFFN
;
A
#
# COMPACT_ATOMS: atom_id res chain seq x y z
N MET A 1 12.18 1.38 0.00
CA MET A 1 10.75 1.04 -0.16
C MET A 1 10.27 1.55 -1.50
N TYR A 2 9.36 0.83 -2.16
CA TYR A 2 8.69 1.28 -3.38
C TYR A 2 7.17 1.16 -3.21
N VAL A 3 6.40 2.13 -3.71
CA VAL A 3 4.94 2.19 -3.52
C VAL A 3 4.23 1.88 -4.84
N ILE A 4 3.30 0.94 -4.80
CA ILE A 4 2.42 0.59 -5.92
C ILE A 4 0.96 0.86 -5.55
N ARG A 5 0.07 0.83 -6.54
CA ARG A 5 -1.37 1.12 -6.36
C ARG A 5 -2.25 0.08 -7.02
N THR A 6 -3.28 -0.38 -6.32
CA THR A 6 -4.34 -1.24 -6.87
C THR A 6 -5.64 -1.07 -6.11
N LYS A 7 -6.78 -1.29 -6.77
CA LYS A 7 -8.09 -1.35 -6.11
C LYS A 7 -8.23 -2.57 -5.18
N LYS A 8 -7.43 -3.61 -5.41
CA LYS A 8 -7.39 -4.85 -4.61
C LYS A 8 -6.29 -4.81 -3.53
N ARG A 9 -6.08 -3.64 -2.90
CA ARG A 9 -4.92 -3.38 -2.02
C ARG A 9 -4.85 -4.35 -0.85
N ASP A 10 -5.95 -4.50 -0.12
CA ASP A 10 -6.00 -5.36 1.06
C ASP A 10 -5.89 -6.85 0.68
N GLU A 11 -6.53 -7.27 -0.42
CA GLU A 11 -6.40 -8.63 -0.97
C GLU A 11 -4.94 -8.94 -1.35
N LEU A 12 -4.27 -8.02 -2.04
CA LEU A 12 -2.86 -8.19 -2.43
C LEU A 12 -1.96 -8.24 -1.20
N ILE A 13 -2.19 -7.40 -0.17
CA ILE A 13 -1.40 -7.46 1.07
C ILE A 13 -1.53 -8.83 1.74
N ASN A 14 -2.74 -9.38 1.82
CA ASN A 14 -2.96 -10.69 2.43
C ASN A 14 -2.28 -11.79 1.60
N TYR A 15 -2.44 -11.76 0.28
CA TYR A 15 -1.78 -12.71 -0.61
C TYR A 15 -0.25 -12.68 -0.50
N LEU A 16 0.35 -11.49 -0.51
CA LEU A 16 1.80 -11.33 -0.36
C LEU A 16 2.29 -11.81 1.02
N ARG A 17 1.51 -11.55 2.08
CA ARG A 17 1.83 -12.04 3.43
C ARG A 17 1.82 -13.56 3.51
N GLU A 18 0.84 -14.22 2.90
CA GLU A 18 0.77 -15.69 2.82
C GLU A 18 1.96 -16.29 2.07
N LYS A 19 2.54 -15.54 1.13
CA LYS A 19 3.77 -15.89 0.38
C LYS A 19 5.07 -15.47 1.09
N GLY A 20 5.00 -14.98 2.33
CA GLY A 20 6.16 -14.57 3.10
C GLY A 20 6.78 -13.23 2.68
N ILE A 21 6.07 -12.42 1.89
CA ILE A 21 6.51 -11.09 1.45
C ILE A 21 5.93 -10.03 2.39
N GLY A 22 6.81 -9.34 3.13
CA GLY A 22 6.41 -8.25 4.02
C GLY A 22 5.99 -7.00 3.26
N CYS A 23 4.75 -6.54 3.43
CA CYS A 23 4.26 -5.28 2.84
C CYS A 23 3.67 -4.36 3.90
N GLY A 24 3.66 -3.05 3.62
CA GLY A 24 3.12 -2.02 4.51
C GLY A 24 2.23 -1.03 3.77
N ILE A 25 1.66 -0.07 4.51
CA ILE A 25 0.82 1.01 3.97
C ILE A 25 1.37 2.34 4.47
N HIS A 26 1.72 3.24 3.55
CA HIS A 26 2.25 4.58 3.85
C HIS A 26 1.47 5.62 3.04
N TYR A 27 0.35 6.16 3.54
CA TYR A 27 -0.28 5.96 4.85
C TYR A 27 -1.75 5.53 4.70
N PRO A 28 -2.33 4.78 5.66
CA PRO A 28 -3.68 4.22 5.54
C PRO A 28 -4.80 5.26 5.77
N ILE A 29 -4.50 6.39 6.41
CA ILE A 29 -5.48 7.44 6.74
C ILE A 29 -4.87 8.79 6.32
N PRO A 30 -5.51 9.52 5.39
CA PRO A 30 -5.11 10.88 5.03
C PRO A 30 -5.15 11.84 6.23
N LEU A 31 -4.28 12.85 6.24
CA LEU A 31 -4.15 13.78 7.37
C LEU A 31 -5.48 14.44 7.79
N HIS A 32 -6.31 14.87 6.84
CA HIS A 32 -7.59 15.54 7.13
C HIS A 32 -8.62 14.64 7.82
N LEU A 33 -8.42 13.32 7.81
CA LEU A 33 -9.28 12.34 8.48
C LEU A 33 -8.68 11.79 9.78
N GLN A 34 -7.43 12.16 10.10
CA GLN A 34 -6.78 11.75 11.34
C GLN A 34 -7.46 12.43 12.56
N PRO A 35 -7.64 11.73 13.70
CA PRO A 35 -8.26 12.30 14.89
C PRO A 35 -7.61 13.60 15.38
N ALA A 36 -6.29 13.74 15.23
CA ALA A 36 -5.53 14.92 15.62
C ALA A 36 -5.98 16.21 14.89
N TYR A 37 -6.52 16.08 13.67
CA TYR A 37 -6.93 17.21 12.83
C TYR A 37 -8.44 17.48 12.83
N LYS A 38 -9.21 16.80 13.70
CA LYS A 38 -10.68 17.00 13.80
C LYS A 38 -11.08 18.47 14.01
N HIS A 39 -10.25 19.25 14.71
CA HIS A 39 -10.49 20.67 14.98
C HIS A 39 -10.53 21.55 13.72
N LEU A 40 -10.01 21.07 12.57
CA LEU A 40 -10.06 21.78 11.30
C LEU A 40 -11.43 21.69 10.60
N GLY A 41 -12.36 20.84 11.09
CA GLY A 41 -13.70 20.69 10.50
C GLY A 41 -13.73 20.03 9.12
N LEU A 42 -12.60 19.50 8.66
CA LEU A 42 -12.48 18.79 7.38
C LEU A 42 -13.15 17.41 7.46
N LYS A 43 -13.68 16.94 6.33
CA LYS A 43 -14.44 15.69 6.22
C LYS A 43 -14.08 14.91 4.98
N LYS A 44 -14.56 13.66 4.93
CA LYS A 44 -14.44 12.81 3.75
C LYS A 44 -15.10 13.50 2.55
N GLY A 45 -14.41 13.50 1.42
CA GLY A 45 -14.78 14.20 0.19
C GLY A 45 -14.02 15.51 -0.03
N ASP A 46 -13.40 16.10 1.00
CA ASP A 46 -12.66 17.36 0.84
C ASP A 46 -11.35 17.15 0.07
N TYR A 47 -10.74 15.96 0.16
CA TYR A 47 -9.53 15.58 -0.57
C TYR A 47 -9.68 14.19 -1.22
N PRO A 48 -10.48 14.08 -2.30
CA PRO A 48 -10.86 12.78 -2.87
C PRO A 48 -9.67 12.00 -3.44
N VAL A 49 -8.64 12.70 -3.94
CA VAL A 49 -7.40 12.05 -4.43
C VAL A 49 -6.63 11.41 -3.28
N SER A 50 -6.45 12.11 -2.16
CA SER A 50 -5.77 11.58 -0.98
C SER A 50 -6.50 10.39 -0.39
N GLU A 51 -7.83 10.47 -0.31
CA GLU A 51 -8.69 9.38 0.18
C GLU A 51 -8.60 8.13 -0.70
N LYS A 52 -8.66 8.32 -2.02
CA LYS A 52 -8.50 7.24 -2.98
C LYS A 52 -7.12 6.59 -2.83
N LEU A 53 -6.05 7.38 -2.78
CA LEU A 53 -4.70 6.84 -2.65
C LEU A 53 -4.53 6.06 -1.34
N ALA A 54 -5.00 6.56 -0.20
CA ALA A 54 -4.90 5.84 1.07
C ALA A 54 -5.57 4.44 1.05
N GLY A 55 -6.63 4.29 0.27
CA GLY A 55 -7.30 3.00 0.05
C GLY A 55 -6.62 2.07 -0.97
N GLU A 56 -5.79 2.61 -1.86
CA GLU A 56 -5.26 1.85 -3.01
C GLU A 56 -3.74 1.61 -2.95
N ILE A 57 -2.98 2.36 -2.13
CA ILE A 57 -1.52 2.22 -2.07
C ILE A 57 -1.06 1.11 -1.12
N LEU A 58 0.03 0.45 -1.51
CA LEU A 58 0.82 -0.44 -0.66
C LEU A 58 2.31 -0.28 -0.97
N SER A 59 3.11 -0.52 0.05
CA SER A 59 4.57 -0.44 0.01
C SER A 59 5.17 -1.84 -0.05
N ILE A 60 5.97 -2.11 -1.07
CA ILE A 60 6.67 -3.39 -1.28
C ILE A 60 8.13 -3.31 -0.79
N PRO A 61 8.76 -4.47 -0.47
CA PRO A 61 10.16 -4.52 -0.04
C PRO A 61 11.08 -3.96 -1.13
N VAL A 62 11.87 -2.94 -0.75
CA VAL A 62 13.01 -2.46 -1.52
C VAL A 62 14.01 -1.90 -0.51
N TYR A 63 15.15 -2.55 -0.38
CA TYR A 63 16.26 -2.20 0.51
C TYR A 63 17.58 -2.69 -0.11
N PRO A 64 18.75 -2.13 0.29
CA PRO A 64 20.04 -2.38 -0.38
C PRO A 64 20.47 -3.85 -0.47
N GLU A 65 20.06 -4.66 0.52
CA GLU A 65 20.43 -6.07 0.64
C GLU A 65 19.49 -7.02 -0.12
N LEU A 66 18.48 -6.50 -0.82
CA LEU A 66 17.54 -7.31 -1.59
C LEU A 66 18.25 -7.92 -2.80
N THR A 67 18.28 -9.25 -2.90
CA THR A 67 18.90 -9.94 -4.04
C THR A 67 18.01 -9.92 -5.27
N ASP A 68 18.59 -10.12 -6.45
CA ASP A 68 17.82 -10.23 -7.70
C ASP A 68 16.80 -11.38 -7.66
N GLU A 69 17.14 -12.50 -7.00
CA GLU A 69 16.22 -13.62 -6.80
C GLU A 69 15.01 -13.22 -5.94
N GLN A 70 15.24 -12.51 -4.83
CA GLN A 70 14.16 -12.01 -3.98
C GLN A 70 13.30 -10.97 -4.70
N LEU A 71 13.92 -10.08 -5.48
CA LEU A 71 13.23 -9.09 -6.30
C LEU A 71 12.32 -9.77 -7.33
N ASN A 72 12.86 -10.76 -8.07
CA ASN A 72 12.09 -11.52 -9.05
C ASN A 72 10.93 -12.27 -8.39
N TYR A 73 11.16 -12.90 -7.24
CA TYR A 73 10.11 -13.56 -6.47
C TYR A 73 8.97 -12.60 -6.10
N ILE A 74 9.29 -11.40 -5.62
CA ILE A 74 8.29 -10.37 -5.30
C ILE A 74 7.50 -9.98 -6.56
N VAL A 75 8.18 -9.67 -7.66
CA VAL A 75 7.56 -9.23 -8.91
C VAL A 75 6.64 -10.31 -9.48
N ASP A 76 7.11 -11.56 -9.54
CA ASP A 76 6.34 -12.67 -10.11
C ASP A 76 5.16 -13.05 -9.22
N THR A 77 5.33 -13.00 -7.90
CA THR A 77 4.21 -13.21 -6.97
C THR A 77 3.12 -12.15 -7.17
N ILE A 78 3.49 -10.88 -7.33
CA ILE A 78 2.53 -9.80 -7.62
C ILE A 78 1.82 -10.05 -8.96
N LYS A 79 2.55 -10.44 -10.02
CA LYS A 79 1.94 -10.77 -11.32
C LYS A 79 0.95 -11.92 -11.22
N GLN A 80 1.30 -13.00 -10.50
CA GLN A 80 0.45 -14.16 -10.30
C GLN A 80 -0.89 -13.82 -9.63
N PHE A 81 -0.92 -12.83 -8.73
CA PHE A 81 -2.17 -12.37 -8.10
C PHE A 81 -3.15 -11.74 -9.11
N PHE A 82 -2.65 -11.13 -10.19
CA PHE A 82 -3.46 -10.41 -11.18
C PHE A 82 -3.75 -11.20 -12.46
N ASN A 83 -3.13 -12.36 -12.62
CA ASN A 83 -3.46 -13.31 -13.69
C ASN A 83 -4.71 -14.11 -13.31
#